data_AF-A0A924SQC9-F1
#
_entry.id   AF-A0A924SQC9-F1
#
_cell.length_a   1.000
_cell.length_b   1.000
_cell.length_c   1.000
_cell.angle_alpha   90.00
_cell.angle_beta   90.00
_cell.angle_gamma   90.00
#
_symmetry.space_group_name_H-M   'P 1'
#
loop_
_entity.id
_entity.type
_entity.pdbx_description
1 polymer ?
#
loop_
_entity_poly.entity_id
_entity_poly.type
_entity_poly.pdbx_seq_one_letter_code
_entity_poly.pdbx_strand_id
1 'polypeptide(L)'
;MLSRRVFPAVLLSFAVFLIYAGAGIPDSWASSSPFRFDASVPEEQKNQLSTDLERLRDVSLAELGLKLPDGKDLLQDTVRMMGLGNLSSHELLQWISDRVQYLVGESFTLTAKNLYAPSQRGFVFENRSEMPTIETVASSGTPAPTAPGTVVMSNLGPAVYYAGKQQDMLMGLKVAGKKVPVTSPRSGILRVGPGLFMLKYMPNQTDASAVSNSIHRLGILFHEARHSDGHGKSLGFFHAICPSGNLQGLNACDRNLNGPYQVGARMTQILTENCRLQGACSVAETEKLRVQYLDSYSRTLLETSASKASAGSDSQFEIEMLKSKISTCELLLSLTHTEAAFCKEVDELRGKLAALEAAPAAMTSVPGLPSVEWDASPEGQRE
;
A
#
# COMPACT_ATOMS: atom_id res chain seq x y z
N MET A 1 -43.11 65.30 -4.41
CA MET A 1 -43.52 64.33 -5.45
C MET A 1 -43.01 62.96 -5.02
N LEU A 2 -43.68 62.21 -4.15
CA LEU A 2 -44.80 61.29 -4.43
C LEU A 2 -44.59 60.44 -5.69
N SER A 3 -44.12 59.20 -5.52
CA SER A 3 -44.94 58.00 -5.78
C SER A 3 -44.21 56.72 -5.37
N ARG A 4 -44.84 55.99 -4.45
CA ARG A 4 -44.56 54.60 -4.09
C ARG A 4 -44.94 53.66 -5.24
N ARG A 5 -44.18 52.59 -5.46
CA ARG A 5 -44.73 51.24 -5.70
C ARG A 5 -43.85 50.20 -5.00
N VAL A 6 -44.56 49.29 -4.34
CA VAL A 6 -44.11 48.17 -3.50
C VAL A 6 -44.36 46.87 -4.27
N PHE A 7 -43.67 45.79 -3.84
CA PHE A 7 -43.90 44.34 -4.02
C PHE A 7 -42.85 43.61 -4.89
N PRO A 8 -42.54 42.32 -4.61
CA PRO A 8 -41.98 41.79 -3.36
C PRO A 8 -40.83 40.77 -3.58
N ALA A 9 -40.35 40.25 -2.46
CA ALA A 9 -39.37 39.18 -2.23
C ALA A 9 -39.33 37.99 -3.21
N VAL A 10 -38.11 37.51 -3.49
CA VAL A 10 -37.77 36.08 -3.51
C VAL A 10 -36.38 35.90 -2.87
N LEU A 11 -36.38 35.43 -1.62
CA LEU A 11 -35.24 34.77 -0.98
C LEU A 11 -35.13 33.37 -1.59
N LEU A 12 -34.07 33.11 -2.38
CA LEU A 12 -33.71 31.74 -2.76
C LEU A 12 -32.55 31.29 -1.86
N SER A 13 -32.91 30.65 -0.75
CA SER A 13 -32.00 29.81 0.01
C SER A 13 -31.67 28.58 -0.83
N PHE A 14 -30.45 28.49 -1.34
CA PHE A 14 -29.91 27.22 -1.83
C PHE A 14 -29.55 26.36 -0.63
N ALA A 15 -30.50 25.53 -0.19
CA ALA A 15 -30.18 24.33 0.56
C ALA A 15 -29.51 23.37 -0.42
N VAL A 16 -28.18 23.23 -0.32
CA VAL A 16 -27.47 22.10 -0.91
C VAL A 16 -27.82 20.88 -0.08
N PHE A 17 -28.89 20.18 -0.46
CA PHE A 17 -29.05 18.79 -0.05
C PHE A 17 -28.00 17.97 -0.79
N LEU A 18 -26.92 17.64 -0.09
CA LEU A 18 -26.08 16.49 -0.40
C LEU A 18 -26.96 15.24 -0.24
N ILE A 19 -27.68 14.88 -1.30
CA ILE A 19 -28.19 13.53 -1.45
C ILE A 19 -26.97 12.68 -1.79
N TYR A 20 -26.35 12.09 -0.76
CA TYR A 20 -25.54 10.89 -0.93
C TYR A 20 -26.51 9.81 -1.42
N ALA A 21 -26.70 9.74 -2.74
CA ALA A 21 -27.23 8.56 -3.37
C ALA A 21 -26.14 7.50 -3.21
N GLY A 22 -26.20 6.74 -2.11
CA GLY A 22 -25.47 5.49 -2.02
C GLY A 22 -25.82 4.69 -3.25
N ALA A 23 -24.88 4.60 -4.19
CA ALA A 23 -25.02 3.73 -5.35
C ALA A 23 -25.24 2.33 -4.79
N GLY A 24 -26.48 1.86 -4.87
CA GLY A 24 -26.84 0.52 -4.46
C GLY A 24 -25.91 -0.44 -5.17
N ILE A 25 -25.13 -1.18 -4.38
CA ILE A 25 -24.30 -2.27 -4.87
C ILE A 25 -25.25 -3.22 -5.62
N PRO A 26 -25.03 -3.51 -6.91
CA PRO A 26 -25.95 -4.36 -7.67
C PRO A 26 -26.14 -5.72 -6.99
N ASP A 27 -27.39 -6.19 -6.87
CA ASP A 27 -27.76 -7.48 -6.27
C ASP A 27 -27.13 -8.71 -6.96
N SER A 28 -26.37 -8.53 -8.05
CA SER A 28 -25.60 -9.60 -8.72
C SER A 28 -24.27 -9.94 -8.03
N TRP A 29 -23.95 -9.33 -6.88
CA TRP A 29 -22.73 -9.59 -6.11
C TRP A 29 -22.89 -10.73 -5.08
N ALA A 30 -24.05 -11.38 -5.03
CA ALA A 30 -24.37 -12.41 -4.05
C ALA A 30 -23.51 -13.69 -4.14
N SER A 31 -22.64 -13.86 -5.15
CA SER A 31 -21.69 -14.99 -5.19
C SER A 31 -20.33 -14.71 -5.85
N SER A 32 -19.91 -13.46 -6.02
CA SER A 32 -18.63 -13.15 -6.66
C SER A 32 -17.72 -12.39 -5.70
N SER A 33 -16.52 -12.94 -5.47
CA SER A 33 -15.41 -12.26 -4.78
C SER A 33 -15.34 -10.76 -5.13
N PRO A 34 -15.00 -9.87 -4.18
CA PRO A 34 -14.82 -8.44 -4.48
C PRO A 34 -13.68 -8.18 -5.47
N PHE A 35 -12.86 -9.20 -5.76
CA PHE A 35 -11.70 -9.10 -6.63
C PHE A 35 -11.93 -9.66 -8.03
N ARG A 36 -11.26 -9.05 -9.00
CA ARG A 36 -11.11 -9.58 -10.35
C ARG A 36 -9.81 -10.35 -10.45
N PHE A 37 -9.90 -11.67 -10.53
CA PHE A 37 -8.73 -12.52 -10.71
C PHE A 37 -8.29 -12.57 -12.17
N ASP A 38 -6.99 -12.38 -12.40
CA ASP A 38 -6.35 -12.70 -13.66
C ASP A 38 -6.25 -14.21 -13.87
N ALA A 39 -6.16 -14.63 -15.13
CA ALA A 39 -6.02 -16.04 -15.49
C ALA A 39 -4.73 -16.68 -14.94
N SER A 40 -3.71 -15.87 -14.60
CA SER A 40 -2.47 -16.34 -13.98
C SER A 40 -2.60 -16.76 -12.52
N VAL A 41 -3.70 -16.43 -11.83
CA VAL A 41 -3.95 -16.92 -10.47
C VAL A 41 -4.49 -18.36 -10.56
N PRO A 42 -3.84 -19.38 -9.96
CA PRO A 42 -4.37 -20.73 -9.92
C PRO A 42 -5.74 -20.80 -9.22
N GLU A 43 -6.65 -21.63 -9.73
CA GLU A 43 -8.03 -21.71 -9.21
C GLU A 43 -8.11 -22.07 -7.72
N GLU A 44 -7.23 -22.96 -7.26
CA GLU A 44 -7.10 -23.32 -5.84
C GLU A 44 -6.80 -22.09 -4.97
N GLN A 45 -5.89 -21.21 -5.41
CA GLN A 45 -5.55 -19.98 -4.71
C GLN A 45 -6.73 -18.99 -4.70
N LYS A 46 -7.50 -18.91 -5.80
CA LYS A 46 -8.71 -18.08 -5.84
C LYS A 46 -9.76 -18.55 -4.84
N ASN A 47 -9.98 -19.86 -4.78
CA ASN A 47 -10.93 -20.48 -3.86
C ASN A 47 -10.49 -20.25 -2.41
N GLN A 48 -9.21 -20.39 -2.13
CA GLN A 48 -8.67 -20.18 -0.79
C GLN A 48 -8.78 -18.72 -0.34
N LEU A 49 -8.42 -17.76 -1.19
CA LEU A 49 -8.61 -16.33 -0.90
C LEU A 49 -10.09 -15.95 -0.75
N SER A 50 -10.98 -16.56 -1.55
CA SER A 50 -12.42 -16.32 -1.42
C SER A 50 -12.94 -16.86 -0.09
N THR A 51 -12.52 -18.07 0.31
CA THR A 51 -12.81 -18.66 1.63
C THR A 51 -12.28 -17.77 2.76
N ASP A 52 -11.10 -17.16 2.60
CA ASP A 52 -10.55 -16.26 3.60
C ASP A 52 -11.41 -15.00 3.79
N LEU A 53 -11.90 -14.40 2.69
CA LEU A 53 -12.82 -13.26 2.75
C LEU A 53 -14.20 -13.64 3.31
N GLU A 54 -14.68 -14.85 3.02
CA GLU A 54 -15.91 -15.37 3.62
C GLU A 54 -15.77 -15.53 5.12
N ARG A 55 -14.65 -16.06 5.60
CA ARG A 55 -14.38 -16.14 7.05
C ARG A 55 -14.39 -14.79 7.72
N LEU A 56 -13.93 -13.73 7.04
CA LEU A 56 -14.00 -12.36 7.55
C LEU A 56 -15.46 -11.91 7.80
N ARG A 57 -16.45 -12.45 7.05
CA ARG A 57 -17.89 -12.20 7.25
C ARG A 57 -18.41 -12.76 8.57
N ASP A 58 -17.80 -13.84 9.05
CA ASP A 58 -18.25 -14.56 10.24
C ASP A 58 -17.56 -14.08 11.53
N VAL A 59 -16.62 -13.14 11.42
CA VAL A 59 -15.89 -12.62 12.58
C VAL A 59 -16.77 -11.64 13.38
N SER A 60 -16.97 -11.93 14.67
CA SER A 60 -17.61 -11.02 15.61
C SER A 60 -16.56 -10.35 16.50
N LEU A 61 -16.29 -9.06 16.25
CA LEU A 61 -15.24 -8.31 16.94
C LEU A 61 -15.73 -7.43 18.10
N ALA A 62 -17.03 -7.21 18.23
CA ALA A 62 -17.60 -6.19 19.14
C ALA A 62 -17.33 -6.46 20.64
N GLU A 63 -16.98 -7.69 21.02
CA GLU A 63 -16.94 -8.13 22.42
C GLU A 63 -15.56 -8.58 22.90
N LEU A 64 -14.49 -8.41 22.11
CA LEU A 64 -13.19 -9.00 22.48
C LEU A 64 -12.54 -8.34 23.71
N GLY A 65 -12.95 -7.13 24.11
CA GLY A 65 -12.47 -6.45 25.32
C GLY A 65 -10.97 -6.18 25.35
N LEU A 66 -10.30 -6.20 24.19
CA LEU A 66 -8.83 -6.17 24.09
C LEU A 66 -8.28 -4.78 24.41
N LYS A 67 -7.25 -4.74 25.26
CA LYS A 67 -6.53 -3.52 25.64
C LYS A 67 -5.08 -3.57 25.18
N LEU A 68 -4.56 -2.41 24.81
CA LEU A 68 -3.14 -2.16 24.58
C LEU A 68 -2.37 -2.12 25.91
N PRO A 69 -1.03 -2.27 25.91
CA PRO A 69 -0.22 -2.19 27.13
C PRO A 69 -0.39 -0.89 27.93
N ASP A 70 -0.73 0.21 27.25
CA ASP A 70 -1.03 1.51 27.86
C ASP A 70 -2.48 1.67 28.32
N GLY A 71 -3.27 0.59 28.28
CA GLY A 71 -4.67 0.55 28.70
C GLY A 71 -5.68 1.04 27.65
N LYS A 72 -5.23 1.52 26.49
CA LYS A 72 -6.13 1.95 25.41
C LYS A 72 -6.90 0.78 24.82
N ASP A 73 -8.08 1.06 24.29
CA ASP A 73 -8.88 0.05 23.61
C ASP A 73 -8.29 -0.28 22.23
N LEU A 74 -7.92 -1.55 22.02
CA LEU A 74 -7.26 -2.00 20.78
C LEU A 74 -8.19 -1.83 19.57
N LEU A 75 -9.48 -2.10 19.74
CA LEU A 75 -10.45 -2.03 18.64
C LEU A 75 -10.64 -0.56 18.22
N GLN A 76 -10.82 0.34 19.19
CA GLN A 76 -10.95 1.78 18.90
C GLN A 76 -9.67 2.35 18.25
N ASP A 77 -8.49 1.95 18.70
CA ASP A 77 -7.22 2.38 18.07
C ASP A 77 -7.13 1.91 16.61
N THR A 78 -7.57 0.68 16.35
CA THR A 78 -7.57 0.10 15.00
C THR A 78 -8.61 0.75 14.08
N VAL A 79 -9.82 1.01 14.58
CA VAL A 79 -10.87 1.77 13.86
C VAL A 79 -10.32 3.12 13.42
N ARG A 80 -9.70 3.85 14.35
CA ARG A 80 -9.06 5.13 14.07
C ARG A 80 -7.96 4.98 13.01
N MET A 81 -7.07 4.00 13.16
CA MET A 81 -5.94 3.73 12.25
C MET A 81 -6.34 3.48 10.81
N MET A 82 -7.41 2.72 10.63
CA MET A 82 -7.91 2.33 9.32
C MET A 82 -8.88 3.36 8.74
N GLY A 83 -9.31 4.35 9.54
CA GLY A 83 -10.31 5.34 9.15
C GLY A 83 -11.71 4.74 8.99
N LEU A 84 -12.05 3.77 9.84
CA LEU A 84 -13.33 3.05 9.81
C LEU A 84 -14.34 3.66 10.76
N GLY A 85 -15.63 3.34 10.57
CA GLY A 85 -16.65 3.61 11.57
C GLY A 85 -16.65 2.59 12.72
N ASN A 86 -16.37 1.33 12.40
CA ASN A 86 -16.27 0.21 13.34
C ASN A 86 -15.52 -0.97 12.68
N LEU A 87 -15.31 -2.07 13.42
CA LEU A 87 -14.71 -3.31 12.88
C LEU A 87 -15.76 -4.38 12.56
N SER A 88 -16.93 -3.98 12.05
CA SER A 88 -17.87 -4.96 11.51
C SER A 88 -17.29 -5.60 10.25
N SER A 89 -17.70 -6.83 9.97
CA SER A 89 -17.26 -7.53 8.76
C SER A 89 -17.59 -6.77 7.47
N HIS A 90 -18.71 -6.03 7.46
CA HIS A 90 -19.08 -5.19 6.32
C HIS A 90 -18.05 -4.07 6.08
N GLU A 91 -17.70 -3.31 7.12
CA GLU A 91 -16.70 -2.23 7.04
C GLU A 91 -15.33 -2.76 6.62
N LEU A 92 -14.90 -3.91 7.18
CA LEU A 92 -13.61 -4.51 6.84
C LEU A 92 -13.54 -4.99 5.39
N LEU A 93 -14.61 -5.63 4.89
CA LEU A 93 -14.68 -6.06 3.50
C LEU A 93 -14.77 -4.88 2.53
N GLN A 94 -15.52 -3.84 2.90
CA GLN A 94 -15.58 -2.61 2.13
C GLN A 94 -14.21 -1.94 2.06
N TRP A 95 -13.50 -1.85 3.18
CA TRP A 95 -12.15 -1.27 3.26
C TRP A 95 -11.15 -1.97 2.34
N ILE A 96 -11.17 -3.31 2.30
CA ILE A 96 -10.34 -4.08 1.36
C ILE A 96 -10.79 -3.86 -0.07
N SER A 97 -12.10 -3.90 -0.34
CA SER A 97 -12.67 -3.76 -1.69
C SER A 97 -12.37 -2.39 -2.31
N ASP A 98 -12.26 -1.35 -1.47
CA ASP A 98 -11.92 0.00 -1.92
C ASP A 98 -10.44 0.18 -2.27
N ARG A 99 -9.60 -0.77 -1.85
CA ARG A 99 -8.15 -0.73 -2.00
C ARG A 99 -7.62 -1.80 -2.94
N VAL A 100 -8.35 -2.88 -3.14
CA VAL A 100 -7.92 -4.03 -3.94
C VAL A 100 -9.01 -4.37 -4.94
N GLN A 101 -8.67 -4.28 -6.22
CA GLN A 101 -9.60 -4.56 -7.31
C GLN A 101 -9.18 -5.76 -8.15
N TYR A 102 -7.87 -5.97 -8.30
CA TYR A 102 -7.31 -6.99 -9.18
C TYR A 102 -6.29 -7.85 -8.45
N LEU A 103 -6.35 -9.16 -8.69
CA LEU A 103 -5.35 -10.11 -8.24
C LEU A 103 -4.69 -10.79 -9.44
N VAL A 104 -3.37 -10.70 -9.53
CA VAL A 104 -2.55 -11.34 -10.57
C VAL A 104 -1.67 -12.42 -9.94
N GLY A 105 -1.38 -13.49 -10.68
CA GLY A 105 -0.57 -14.60 -10.19
C GLY A 105 0.92 -14.32 -10.24
N GLU A 106 1.71 -15.24 -9.70
CA GLU A 106 3.17 -15.14 -9.61
C GLU A 106 3.85 -14.86 -10.95
N SER A 107 3.36 -15.48 -12.03
CA SER A 107 3.92 -15.31 -13.37
C SER A 107 3.72 -13.91 -13.96
N PHE A 108 2.90 -13.07 -13.31
CA PHE A 108 2.70 -11.69 -13.72
C PHE A 108 3.92 -10.84 -13.37
N THR A 109 4.60 -10.34 -14.39
CA THR A 109 5.79 -9.48 -14.25
C THR A 109 5.53 -8.09 -14.82
N LEU A 110 6.14 -7.07 -14.21
CA LEU A 110 6.13 -5.69 -14.72
C LEU A 110 7.09 -5.57 -15.91
N THR A 111 6.68 -6.13 -17.05
CA THR A 111 7.42 -6.05 -18.33
C THR A 111 6.69 -5.15 -19.32
N ALA A 112 7.37 -4.78 -20.41
CA ALA A 112 6.79 -4.06 -21.55
C ALA A 112 5.47 -4.65 -22.07
N LYS A 113 5.33 -5.97 -21.99
CA LYS A 113 4.13 -6.68 -22.44
C LYS A 113 2.92 -6.31 -21.59
N ASN A 114 3.11 -6.20 -20.28
CA ASN A 114 2.06 -5.99 -19.30
C ASN A 114 1.89 -4.52 -18.93
N LEU A 115 2.92 -3.69 -19.06
CA LEU A 115 2.81 -2.24 -18.93
C LEU A 115 2.17 -1.66 -20.20
N TYR A 116 1.35 -0.64 -20.05
CA TYR A 116 0.96 0.21 -21.17
C TYR A 116 0.88 1.67 -20.74
N ALA A 117 1.30 2.56 -21.63
CA ALA A 117 1.10 3.99 -21.48
C ALA A 117 -0.04 4.40 -22.44
N PRO A 118 -1.24 4.74 -21.95
CA PRO A 118 -2.17 5.50 -22.79
C PRO A 118 -1.45 6.76 -23.32
N SER A 119 -1.80 7.22 -24.51
CA SER A 119 -1.18 8.41 -25.13
C SER A 119 -1.52 9.73 -24.42
N GLN A 120 -1.80 9.69 -23.12
CA GLN A 120 -2.24 10.80 -22.28
C GLN A 120 -1.06 11.33 -21.45
N ARG A 121 -0.26 12.20 -22.07
CA ARG A 121 0.73 13.03 -21.37
C ARG A 121 0.02 14.18 -20.65
N GLY A 122 0.60 14.67 -19.56
CA GLY A 122 0.02 15.74 -18.74
C GLY A 122 -1.21 15.30 -17.95
N PHE A 123 -1.26 14.01 -17.57
CA PHE A 123 -2.30 13.53 -16.65
C PHE A 123 -2.17 14.25 -15.31
N VAL A 124 -3.28 14.76 -14.77
CA VAL A 124 -3.28 15.53 -13.53
C VAL A 124 -3.39 14.56 -12.36
N PHE A 125 -2.24 14.13 -11.85
CA PHE A 125 -2.15 13.34 -10.63
C PHE A 125 -2.57 14.17 -9.40
N GLU A 126 -3.17 13.49 -8.42
CA GLU A 126 -3.42 14.10 -7.12
C GLU A 126 -2.07 14.46 -6.46
N ASN A 127 -2.03 15.58 -5.73
CA ASN A 127 -0.80 16.08 -5.10
C ASN A 127 0.41 16.03 -6.04
N ARG A 128 0.24 16.46 -7.31
CA ARG A 128 1.23 16.28 -8.39
C ARG A 128 2.66 16.69 -8.02
N SER A 129 2.81 17.71 -7.17
CA SER A 129 4.10 18.23 -6.69
C SER A 129 4.75 17.40 -5.57
N GLU A 130 4.04 16.46 -4.99
CA GLU A 130 4.50 15.63 -3.87
C GLU A 130 4.89 14.24 -4.36
N MET A 131 6.16 13.88 -4.21
CA MET A 131 6.68 12.55 -4.54
C MET A 131 6.96 11.77 -3.25
N PRO A 132 6.71 10.45 -3.22
CA PRO A 132 7.10 9.62 -2.09
C PRO A 132 8.60 9.59 -1.88
N THR A 133 8.98 9.51 -0.60
CA THR A 133 10.38 9.35 -0.23
C THR A 133 10.76 7.91 -0.48
N ILE A 134 11.57 7.68 -1.51
CA ILE A 134 12.19 6.38 -1.72
C ILE A 134 13.52 6.40 -0.99
N GLU A 135 13.61 5.62 0.08
CA GLU A 135 14.87 5.42 0.76
C GLU A 135 15.71 4.40 -0.01
N THR A 136 16.93 4.80 -0.34
CA THR A 136 17.87 3.91 -1.00
C THR A 136 18.86 3.37 0.00
N VAL A 137 19.04 2.06 -0.08
CA VAL A 137 20.05 1.37 0.70
C VAL A 137 21.38 1.95 0.26
N ALA A 138 22.03 2.71 1.16
CA ALA A 138 23.39 3.15 0.90
C ALA A 138 24.16 1.91 0.45
N SER A 139 24.80 1.98 -0.71
CA SER A 139 25.58 0.88 -1.30
C SER A 139 26.85 0.65 -0.48
N SER A 140 26.69 0.43 0.82
CA SER A 140 27.71 0.22 1.83
C SER A 140 28.22 -1.21 1.73
N GLY A 141 28.88 -1.52 0.61
CA GLY A 141 29.91 -2.55 0.41
C GLY A 141 29.63 -4.01 0.77
N THR A 142 28.57 -4.33 1.51
CA THR A 142 28.25 -5.67 1.97
C THR A 142 26.98 -6.07 1.24
N PRO A 143 27.07 -6.91 0.20
CA PRO A 143 25.88 -7.37 -0.50
C PRO A 143 24.95 -8.00 0.54
N ALA A 144 23.71 -7.51 0.59
CA ALA A 144 22.66 -8.14 1.38
C ALA A 144 22.65 -9.64 1.04
N PRO A 145 22.50 -10.54 2.04
CA PRO A 145 22.50 -11.97 1.79
C PRO A 145 21.51 -12.30 0.68
N THR A 146 22.03 -12.81 -0.44
CA THR A 146 21.30 -13.09 -1.69
C THR A 146 20.45 -14.36 -1.61
N ALA A 147 20.00 -14.74 -0.40
CA ALA A 147 19.08 -15.86 -0.27
C ALA A 147 17.84 -15.56 -1.13
N PRO A 148 17.44 -16.47 -2.05
CA PRO A 148 16.30 -16.24 -2.90
C PRO A 148 15.05 -16.08 -2.04
N GLY A 149 14.61 -14.83 -1.85
CA GLY A 149 13.38 -14.50 -1.17
C GLY A 149 12.19 -15.06 -1.94
N THR A 150 11.17 -15.51 -1.21
CA THR A 150 9.89 -15.90 -1.82
C THR A 150 8.92 -14.74 -1.69
N VAL A 151 8.35 -14.30 -2.80
CA VAL A 151 7.28 -13.29 -2.78
C VAL A 151 6.05 -13.92 -2.13
N VAL A 152 5.50 -13.22 -1.14
CA VAL A 152 4.24 -13.61 -0.49
C VAL A 152 3.09 -12.93 -1.20
N MET A 153 3.07 -11.59 -1.19
CA MET A 153 2.19 -10.76 -1.98
C MET A 153 2.92 -9.44 -2.25
N SER A 154 2.50 -8.69 -3.27
CA SER A 154 3.07 -7.35 -3.52
C SER A 154 2.08 -6.47 -4.28
N ASN A 155 1.83 -5.26 -3.81
CA ASN A 155 1.01 -4.28 -4.51
C ASN A 155 1.77 -3.60 -5.66
N LEU A 156 1.31 -3.82 -6.89
CA LEU A 156 1.90 -3.26 -8.11
C LEU A 156 1.38 -1.85 -8.42
N GLY A 157 0.20 -1.49 -7.90
CA GLY A 157 -0.47 -0.22 -8.18
C GLY A 157 0.41 1.00 -7.83
N PRO A 158 0.90 1.13 -6.58
CA PRO A 158 1.71 2.26 -6.14
C PRO A 158 2.97 2.47 -6.99
N ALA A 159 3.66 1.39 -7.39
CA ALA A 159 4.86 1.49 -8.22
C ALA A 159 4.56 2.04 -9.62
N VAL A 160 3.48 1.56 -10.26
CA VAL A 160 3.05 2.04 -11.59
C VAL A 160 2.53 3.48 -11.51
N TYR A 161 1.76 3.80 -10.47
CA TYR A 161 1.28 5.15 -10.20
C TYR A 161 2.45 6.12 -10.05
N TYR A 162 3.42 5.78 -9.19
CA TYR A 162 4.61 6.58 -8.95
C TYR A 162 5.41 6.81 -10.23
N ALA A 163 5.65 5.76 -11.03
CA ALA A 163 6.34 5.87 -12.30
C ALA A 163 5.59 6.80 -13.28
N GLY A 164 4.25 6.70 -13.32
CA GLY A 164 3.41 7.61 -14.11
C GLY A 164 3.53 9.06 -13.66
N LYS A 165 3.48 9.30 -12.35
CA LYS A 165 3.62 10.62 -11.74
C LYS A 165 4.99 11.25 -12.03
N GLN A 166 6.08 10.49 -11.89
CA GLN A 166 7.44 10.93 -12.24
C GLN A 166 7.59 11.35 -13.71
N GLN A 167 6.89 10.66 -14.61
CA GLN A 167 6.99 10.87 -16.05
C GLN A 167 5.88 11.80 -16.59
N ASP A 168 5.05 12.34 -15.71
CA ASP A 168 3.89 13.16 -16.06
C ASP A 168 2.97 12.51 -17.12
N MET A 169 2.78 11.19 -16.98
CA MET A 169 2.11 10.37 -17.97
C MET A 169 1.27 9.31 -17.27
N LEU A 170 -0.01 9.20 -17.65
CA LEU A 170 -0.84 8.10 -17.15
C LEU A 170 -0.23 6.78 -17.62
N MET A 171 0.00 5.87 -16.68
CA MET A 171 0.44 4.50 -16.94
C MET A 171 -0.66 3.52 -16.55
N GLY A 172 -0.54 2.28 -17.00
CA GLY A 172 -1.50 1.23 -16.68
C GLY A 172 -0.93 -0.17 -16.87
N LEU A 173 -1.71 -1.17 -16.44
CA LEU A 173 -1.38 -2.58 -16.57
C LEU A 173 -2.39 -3.32 -17.44
N LYS A 174 -1.92 -4.29 -18.21
CA LYS A 174 -2.77 -5.24 -18.94
C LYS A 174 -3.07 -6.42 -18.01
N VAL A 175 -4.23 -6.37 -17.35
CA VAL A 175 -4.70 -7.41 -16.44
C VAL A 175 -5.87 -8.14 -17.08
N ALA A 176 -5.80 -9.46 -17.16
CA ALA A 176 -6.79 -10.33 -17.81
C ALA A 176 -7.09 -9.91 -19.25
N GLY A 177 -6.05 -9.48 -19.98
CA GLY A 177 -6.18 -8.93 -21.35
C GLY A 177 -6.82 -7.55 -21.44
N LYS A 178 -7.26 -6.96 -20.31
CA LYS A 178 -7.86 -5.63 -20.24
C LYS A 178 -6.83 -4.60 -19.84
N LYS A 179 -6.90 -3.42 -20.46
CA LYS A 179 -6.09 -2.25 -20.10
C LYS A 179 -6.71 -1.60 -18.86
N VAL A 180 -6.00 -1.65 -17.73
CA VAL A 180 -6.39 -1.03 -16.46
C VAL A 180 -5.50 0.20 -16.24
N PRO A 181 -6.02 1.43 -16.39
CA PRO A 181 -5.24 2.62 -16.12
C PRO A 181 -5.01 2.73 -14.62
N VAL A 182 -3.83 3.18 -14.22
CA VAL A 182 -3.48 3.39 -12.82
C VAL A 182 -3.55 4.89 -12.54
N THR A 183 -4.78 5.38 -12.38
CA THR A 183 -5.12 6.79 -12.11
C THR A 183 -4.92 7.16 -10.65
N SER A 184 -4.90 6.17 -9.75
CA SER A 184 -4.55 6.28 -8.33
C SER A 184 -3.89 4.99 -7.82
N PRO A 185 -3.19 5.02 -6.67
CA PRO A 185 -2.72 3.81 -5.97
C PRO A 185 -3.85 2.81 -5.67
N ARG A 186 -5.09 3.31 -5.49
CA ARG A 186 -6.33 2.52 -5.29
C ARG A 186 -6.84 1.75 -6.50
N SER A 187 -6.12 1.81 -7.62
CA SER A 187 -6.29 0.83 -8.70
C SER A 187 -6.10 -0.61 -8.18
N GLY A 188 -5.33 -0.79 -7.09
CA GLY A 188 -5.41 -1.97 -6.24
C GLY A 188 -5.07 -3.28 -6.95
N ILE A 189 -3.88 -3.35 -7.54
CA ILE A 189 -3.44 -4.49 -8.35
C ILE A 189 -2.40 -5.26 -7.55
N LEU A 190 -2.81 -6.33 -6.87
CA LEU A 190 -1.89 -7.15 -6.06
C LEU A 190 -1.41 -8.35 -6.86
N ARG A 191 -0.10 -8.59 -6.81
CA ARG A 191 0.50 -9.85 -7.24
C ARG A 191 0.53 -10.82 -6.07
N VAL A 192 -0.04 -11.99 -6.28
CA VAL A 192 -0.05 -13.10 -5.35
C VAL A 192 1.16 -14.00 -5.64
N GLY A 193 2.06 -14.12 -4.67
CA GLY A 193 3.23 -14.97 -4.76
C GLY A 193 3.00 -16.34 -4.12
N PRO A 194 3.87 -17.32 -4.39
CA PRO A 194 3.71 -18.69 -3.90
C PRO A 194 3.88 -18.76 -2.37
N GLY A 195 4.65 -17.85 -1.78
CA GLY A 195 4.91 -17.79 -0.35
C GLY A 195 3.62 -17.68 0.49
N LEU A 196 2.56 -17.09 -0.06
CA LEU A 196 1.25 -16.95 0.59
C LEU A 196 0.53 -18.28 0.83
N PHE A 197 0.91 -19.35 0.13
CA PHE A 197 0.25 -20.66 0.23
C PHE A 197 1.21 -21.79 0.60
N MET A 198 2.50 -21.50 0.78
CA MET A 198 3.48 -22.51 1.16
C MET A 198 3.29 -22.93 2.63
N LEU A 199 2.76 -24.13 2.86
CA LEU A 199 2.48 -24.68 4.19
C LEU A 199 3.63 -24.54 5.19
N LYS A 200 4.90 -24.68 4.76
CA LYS A 200 6.06 -24.54 5.65
C LYS A 200 6.18 -23.16 6.30
N TYR A 201 5.60 -22.11 5.70
CA TYR A 201 5.58 -20.75 6.23
C TYR A 201 4.28 -20.40 6.97
N MET A 202 3.30 -21.32 6.98
CA MET A 202 1.99 -21.11 7.57
C MET A 202 1.95 -21.50 9.06
N PRO A 203 1.06 -20.89 9.87
CA PRO A 203 0.84 -21.30 11.26
C PRO A 203 0.51 -22.80 11.39
N ASN A 204 -0.43 -23.29 10.58
CA ASN A 204 -0.75 -24.70 10.43
C ASN A 204 -0.06 -25.27 9.20
N GLN A 205 0.92 -26.14 9.43
CA GLN A 205 1.76 -26.71 8.38
C GLN A 205 1.17 -28.00 7.78
N THR A 206 0.04 -28.48 8.30
CA THR A 206 -0.58 -29.76 7.91
C THR A 206 -1.91 -29.58 7.19
N ASP A 207 -2.63 -28.48 7.46
CA ASP A 207 -3.91 -28.16 6.84
C ASP A 207 -3.87 -26.77 6.22
N ALA A 208 -3.84 -26.70 4.88
CA ALA A 208 -3.84 -25.44 4.14
C ALA A 208 -5.07 -24.57 4.44
N SER A 209 -6.19 -25.23 4.75
CA SER A 209 -7.48 -24.59 5.00
C SER A 209 -7.68 -24.15 6.45
N ALA A 210 -6.74 -24.38 7.36
CA ALA A 210 -6.87 -23.99 8.77
C ALA A 210 -7.23 -22.50 8.94
N VAL A 211 -8.02 -22.18 9.98
CA VAL A 211 -8.42 -20.79 10.28
C VAL A 211 -7.19 -19.92 10.53
N SER A 212 -6.18 -20.46 11.21
CA SER A 212 -4.92 -19.78 11.47
C SER A 212 -4.18 -19.37 10.18
N ASN A 213 -4.22 -20.20 9.14
CA ASN A 213 -3.62 -19.88 7.84
C ASN A 213 -4.40 -18.79 7.10
N SER A 214 -5.73 -18.77 7.26
CA SER A 214 -6.58 -17.71 6.74
C SER A 214 -6.26 -16.35 7.38
N ILE A 215 -6.08 -16.33 8.71
CA ILE A 215 -5.70 -15.12 9.44
C ILE A 215 -4.35 -14.59 8.95
N HIS A 216 -3.37 -15.48 8.73
CA HIS A 216 -2.07 -15.10 8.17
C HIS A 216 -2.23 -14.41 6.80
N ARG A 217 -2.97 -15.04 5.87
CA ARG A 217 -3.19 -14.48 4.52
C ARG A 217 -3.98 -13.18 4.55
N LEU A 218 -5.01 -13.07 5.39
CA LEU A 218 -5.77 -11.84 5.59
C LEU A 218 -4.90 -10.71 6.15
N GLY A 219 -4.04 -11.00 7.13
CA GLY A 219 -3.09 -10.01 7.68
C GLY A 219 -2.19 -9.42 6.60
N ILE A 220 -1.66 -10.26 5.71
CA ILE A 220 -0.88 -9.83 4.54
C ILE A 220 -1.76 -9.06 3.56
N LEU A 221 -2.98 -9.49 3.30
CA LEU A 221 -3.90 -8.77 2.41
C LEU A 221 -4.21 -7.36 2.93
N PHE A 222 -4.44 -7.19 4.24
CA PHE A 222 -4.64 -5.87 4.85
C PHE A 222 -3.39 -4.98 4.75
N HIS A 223 -2.21 -5.57 4.93
CA HIS A 223 -0.93 -4.89 4.71
C HIS A 223 -0.81 -4.39 3.26
N GLU A 224 -0.99 -5.28 2.27
CA GLU A 224 -0.87 -4.93 0.85
C GLU A 224 -1.97 -3.98 0.38
N ALA A 225 -3.18 -4.10 0.92
CA ALA A 225 -4.27 -3.17 0.67
C ALA A 225 -3.94 -1.78 1.22
N ARG A 226 -3.25 -1.66 2.37
CA ARG A 226 -2.82 -0.36 2.89
C ARG A 226 -1.84 0.34 1.95
N HIS A 227 -1.05 -0.42 1.18
CA HIS A 227 -0.21 0.19 0.14
C HIS A 227 -1.03 0.92 -0.94
N SER A 228 -2.28 0.52 -1.17
CA SER A 228 -3.16 1.21 -2.11
C SER A 228 -3.68 2.57 -1.64
N ASP A 229 -3.52 2.93 -0.36
CA ASP A 229 -3.95 4.26 0.07
C ASP A 229 -3.08 5.35 -0.53
N GLY A 230 -1.75 5.12 -0.62
CA GLY A 230 -0.73 6.04 -1.14
C GLY A 230 -0.79 7.45 -0.53
N HIS A 231 0.26 7.99 0.05
CA HIS A 231 0.31 9.43 0.30
C HIS A 231 1.73 9.91 0.57
N GLY A 232 2.00 11.09 0.02
CA GLY A 232 3.09 11.96 0.44
C GLY A 232 4.42 11.22 0.56
N LYS A 233 5.19 11.56 1.60
CA LYS A 233 6.57 11.11 1.80
C LYS A 233 6.69 9.65 2.27
N SER A 234 5.65 9.01 2.82
CA SER A 234 5.85 7.78 3.60
C SER A 234 4.65 6.82 3.67
N LEU A 235 3.41 7.24 3.41
CA LEU A 235 2.26 6.37 3.64
C LEU A 235 1.96 5.49 2.42
N GLY A 236 1.97 4.18 2.60
CA GLY A 236 1.44 3.22 1.62
C GLY A 236 2.25 3.07 0.32
N PHE A 237 3.20 3.94 0.00
CA PHE A 237 3.99 3.77 -1.23
C PHE A 237 5.11 2.75 -1.08
N PHE A 238 6.10 3.06 -0.24
CA PHE A 238 7.29 2.23 -0.07
C PHE A 238 7.64 2.11 1.41
N HIS A 239 8.14 0.95 1.80
CA HIS A 239 8.76 0.80 3.11
C HIS A 239 10.05 1.63 3.20
N ALA A 240 10.28 2.14 4.40
CA ALA A 240 11.51 2.77 4.82
C ALA A 240 12.62 1.76 5.11
N ILE A 241 13.85 2.26 5.14
CA ILE A 241 15.01 1.49 5.55
C ILE A 241 14.95 1.27 7.06
N CYS A 242 15.07 0.02 7.48
CA CYS A 242 15.20 -0.28 8.90
C CYS A 242 16.54 0.24 9.43
N PRO A 243 16.55 1.04 10.51
CA PRO A 243 17.76 1.66 11.04
C PRO A 243 18.65 0.67 11.81
N SER A 244 18.08 -0.42 12.32
CA SER A 244 18.75 -1.39 13.18
C SER A 244 18.07 -2.78 13.13
N GLY A 245 18.69 -3.77 13.77
CA GLY A 245 18.17 -5.13 13.88
C GLY A 245 18.50 -6.03 12.67
N ASN A 246 17.83 -7.19 12.59
CA ASN A 246 18.10 -8.20 11.55
C ASN A 246 17.74 -7.75 10.12
N LEU A 247 16.94 -6.69 10.01
CA LEU A 247 16.53 -6.11 8.74
C LEU A 247 17.24 -4.77 8.47
N GLN A 248 18.25 -4.41 9.26
CA GLN A 248 18.98 -3.17 9.11
C GLN A 248 19.45 -2.96 7.65
N GLY A 249 19.19 -1.77 7.12
CA GLY A 249 19.54 -1.44 5.74
C GLY A 249 18.56 -1.96 4.68
N LEU A 250 17.51 -2.69 5.04
CA LEU A 250 16.49 -3.15 4.10
C LEU A 250 15.24 -2.25 4.13
N ASN A 251 14.60 -2.06 2.97
CA ASN A 251 13.28 -1.42 2.83
C ASN A 251 12.18 -2.33 3.37
N ALA A 252 12.15 -2.49 4.70
CA ALA A 252 11.29 -3.44 5.40
C ALA A 252 10.68 -2.84 6.68
N CYS A 253 10.69 -1.51 6.82
CA CYS A 253 10.12 -0.81 7.95
C CYS A 253 9.10 0.25 7.51
N ASP A 254 8.22 0.66 8.41
CA ASP A 254 7.29 1.77 8.20
C ASP A 254 7.71 2.98 9.02
N ARG A 255 7.71 4.17 8.42
CA ARG A 255 7.84 5.42 9.18
C ARG A 255 6.57 5.76 9.95
N ASN A 256 5.42 5.35 9.43
CA ASN A 256 4.12 5.80 9.90
C ASN A 256 3.53 4.83 10.90
N LEU A 257 2.95 5.37 11.97
CA LEU A 257 2.26 4.59 12.99
C LEU A 257 0.93 3.99 12.53
N ASN A 258 0.57 4.23 11.27
CA ASN A 258 -0.56 3.61 10.58
C ASN A 258 -0.15 3.07 9.19
N GLY A 259 1.12 2.73 9.03
CA GLY A 259 1.65 2.11 7.81
C GLY A 259 1.16 0.66 7.58
N PRO A 260 1.51 0.07 6.43
CA PRO A 260 1.14 -1.29 6.05
C PRO A 260 1.46 -2.37 7.09
N TYR A 261 2.65 -2.39 7.68
CA TYR A 261 3.03 -3.35 8.72
C TYR A 261 2.16 -3.20 9.96
N GLN A 262 1.89 -1.96 10.38
CA GLN A 262 1.05 -1.72 11.54
C GLN A 262 -0.39 -2.20 11.29
N VAL A 263 -0.97 -1.89 10.12
CA VAL A 263 -2.33 -2.31 9.75
C VAL A 263 -2.43 -3.83 9.70
N GLY A 264 -1.49 -4.50 9.01
CA GLY A 264 -1.43 -5.96 8.96
C GLY A 264 -1.27 -6.60 10.35
N ALA A 265 -0.41 -6.03 11.21
CA ALA A 265 -0.18 -6.50 12.57
C ALA A 265 -1.43 -6.39 13.44
N ARG A 266 -2.12 -5.25 13.41
CA ARG A 266 -3.36 -4.99 14.17
C ARG A 266 -4.46 -5.96 13.78
N MET A 267 -4.69 -6.13 12.47
CA MET A 267 -5.71 -7.06 11.99
C MET A 267 -5.38 -8.50 12.34
N THR A 268 -4.12 -8.92 12.18
CA THR A 268 -3.67 -10.26 12.57
C THR A 268 -3.88 -10.50 14.06
N GLN A 269 -3.52 -9.53 14.93
CA GLN A 269 -3.72 -9.62 16.37
C GLN A 269 -5.20 -9.81 16.73
N ILE A 270 -6.07 -8.96 16.19
CA ILE A 270 -7.50 -8.99 16.49
C ILE A 270 -8.14 -10.32 16.05
N LEU A 271 -7.84 -10.76 14.82
CA LEU A 271 -8.36 -12.01 14.29
C LEU A 271 -7.82 -13.24 15.05
N THR A 272 -6.56 -13.18 15.50
CA THR A 272 -5.93 -14.23 16.33
C THR A 272 -6.66 -14.38 17.66
N GLU A 273 -6.94 -13.27 18.35
CA GLU A 273 -7.66 -13.30 19.62
C GLU A 273 -9.10 -13.79 19.45
N ASN A 274 -9.79 -13.38 18.38
CA ASN A 274 -11.11 -13.94 18.05
C ASN A 274 -11.04 -15.46 17.85
N CYS A 275 -10.08 -15.95 17.05
CA CYS A 275 -9.91 -17.38 16.80
C CYS A 275 -9.64 -18.18 18.08
N ARG A 276 -8.79 -17.64 18.96
CA ARG A 276 -8.47 -18.24 20.26
C ARG A 276 -9.71 -18.33 21.16
N LEU A 277 -10.49 -17.26 21.27
CA LEU A 277 -11.70 -17.21 22.10
C LEU A 277 -12.80 -18.13 21.59
N GLN A 278 -12.92 -18.28 20.26
CA GLN A 278 -13.86 -19.23 19.64
C GLN A 278 -13.37 -20.70 19.71
N GLY A 279 -12.14 -20.96 20.18
CA GLY A 279 -11.55 -22.30 20.19
C GLY A 279 -11.25 -22.85 18.79
N ALA A 280 -11.25 -22.00 17.76
CA ALA A 280 -11.00 -22.38 16.36
C ALA A 280 -9.51 -22.50 16.03
N CYS A 281 -8.63 -21.96 16.88
CA CYS A 281 -7.17 -22.07 16.77
C CYS A 281 -6.60 -22.78 18.00
N SER A 282 -5.63 -23.67 17.78
CA SER A 282 -4.83 -24.23 18.86
C SER A 282 -3.91 -23.18 19.49
N VAL A 283 -3.40 -23.48 20.69
CA VAL A 283 -2.40 -22.63 21.37
C VAL A 283 -1.15 -22.45 20.51
N ALA A 284 -0.67 -23.53 19.88
CA ALA A 284 0.52 -23.48 19.03
C ALA A 284 0.33 -22.58 17.79
N GLU A 285 -0.83 -22.64 17.14
CA GLU A 285 -1.16 -21.76 16.02
C GLU A 285 -1.28 -20.30 16.45
N THR A 286 -1.90 -20.05 17.61
CA THR A 286 -2.05 -18.71 18.20
C THR A 286 -0.69 -18.09 18.50
N GLU A 287 0.25 -18.84 19.06
CA GLU A 287 1.61 -18.34 19.34
C GLU A 287 2.41 -18.06 18.06
N LYS A 288 2.22 -18.85 17.00
CA LYS A 288 2.84 -18.55 15.69
C LYS A 288 2.29 -17.26 15.09
N LEU A 289 0.98 -17.08 15.10
CA LEU A 289 0.35 -15.83 14.66
C LEU A 289 0.81 -14.63 15.50
N ARG A 290 0.99 -14.84 16.80
CA ARG A 290 1.55 -13.85 17.73
C ARG A 290 2.94 -13.40 17.34
N VAL A 291 3.85 -14.34 17.09
CA VAL A 291 5.19 -14.02 16.63
C VAL A 291 5.14 -13.24 15.31
N GLN A 292 4.26 -13.63 14.37
CA GLN A 292 4.13 -12.95 13.08
C GLN A 292 3.67 -11.48 13.21
N TYR A 293 2.64 -11.20 14.01
CA TYR A 293 2.20 -9.80 14.17
C TYR A 293 3.20 -8.99 15.01
N LEU A 294 3.92 -9.61 15.95
CA LEU A 294 4.99 -8.94 16.71
C LEU A 294 6.18 -8.60 15.81
N ASP A 295 6.54 -9.48 14.87
CA ASP A 295 7.54 -9.19 13.85
C ASP A 295 7.12 -7.99 13.00
N SER A 296 5.85 -7.93 12.59
CA SER A 296 5.31 -6.78 11.84
C SER A 296 5.31 -5.50 12.68
N TYR A 297 4.96 -5.54 13.97
CA TYR A 297 5.08 -4.38 14.86
C TYR A 297 6.53 -3.90 15.00
N SER A 298 7.49 -4.82 15.06
CA SER A 298 8.91 -4.45 15.20
C SER A 298 9.47 -3.70 13.99
N ARG A 299 8.75 -3.76 12.85
CA ARG A 299 9.07 -3.02 11.62
C ARG A 299 8.45 -1.62 11.59
N THR A 300 7.68 -1.21 12.59
CA THR A 300 7.16 0.17 12.66
C THR A 300 8.11 1.04 13.47
N LEU A 301 8.65 2.09 12.84
CA LEU A 301 9.59 3.01 13.47
C LEU A 301 8.84 3.97 14.40
N LEU A 302 8.99 3.77 15.70
CA LEU A 302 8.40 4.65 16.72
C LEU A 302 9.10 6.02 16.80
N GLU A 303 10.35 6.08 16.34
CA GLU A 303 11.18 7.29 16.31
C GLU A 303 11.79 7.43 14.92
N THR A 304 11.70 8.64 14.35
CA THR A 304 12.33 9.04 13.11
C THR A 304 13.46 10.02 13.39
N SER A 305 14.66 9.77 12.86
CA SER A 305 15.79 10.69 13.00
C SER A 305 15.42 12.10 12.51
N ALA A 306 15.56 13.11 13.37
CA ALA A 306 15.26 14.52 13.04
C ALA A 306 16.10 15.03 11.86
N SER A 307 17.26 14.42 11.63
CA SER A 307 18.24 14.81 10.61
C SER A 307 17.70 14.78 9.18
N LYS A 308 16.61 14.06 8.88
CA LYS A 308 16.00 14.06 7.54
C LYS A 308 14.91 15.13 7.33
N ALA A 309 14.43 15.78 8.39
CA ALA A 309 13.31 16.72 8.28
C ALA A 309 13.74 18.17 7.98
N SER A 310 15.00 18.55 8.20
CA SER A 310 15.36 19.98 8.20
C SER A 310 16.69 20.42 7.56
N ALA A 311 17.62 19.57 7.16
CA ALA A 311 18.83 20.04 6.47
C ALA A 311 19.61 18.89 5.80
N GLY A 312 19.60 18.83 4.47
CA GLY A 312 20.56 18.02 3.69
C GLY A 312 20.02 16.77 2.97
N SER A 313 18.71 16.50 3.01
CA SER A 313 18.09 15.39 2.25
C SER A 313 17.93 15.65 0.76
N ASP A 314 18.05 16.90 0.29
CA ASP A 314 17.75 17.27 -1.08
C ASP A 314 18.72 16.62 -2.08
N SER A 315 20.02 16.61 -1.81
CA SER A 315 21.00 16.07 -2.76
C SER A 315 20.92 14.54 -2.89
N GLN A 316 20.77 13.80 -1.78
CA GLN A 316 20.63 12.34 -1.82
C GLN A 316 19.30 11.92 -2.47
N PHE A 317 18.20 12.59 -2.13
CA PHE A 317 16.90 12.33 -2.75
C PHE A 317 16.92 12.67 -4.26
N GLU A 318 17.55 13.79 -4.63
CA GLU A 318 17.72 14.20 -6.03
C GLU A 318 18.59 13.21 -6.82
N ILE A 319 19.69 12.70 -6.23
CA ILE A 319 20.52 11.62 -6.80
C ILE A 319 19.66 10.40 -7.14
N GLU A 320 18.80 9.97 -6.21
CA GLU A 320 18.02 8.73 -6.37
C GLU A 320 16.84 8.90 -7.30
N MET A 321 16.20 10.08 -7.27
CA MET A 321 15.20 10.46 -8.26
C MET A 321 15.82 10.48 -9.67
N LEU A 322 17.04 11.00 -9.82
CA LEU A 322 17.77 10.96 -11.09
C LEU A 322 18.10 9.53 -11.52
N LYS A 323 18.57 8.66 -10.62
CA LYS A 323 18.82 7.23 -10.91
C LYS A 323 17.56 6.49 -11.35
N SER A 324 16.47 6.67 -10.61
CA SER A 324 15.16 6.10 -10.92
C SER A 324 14.63 6.60 -12.28
N LYS A 325 14.79 7.91 -12.55
CA LYS A 325 14.41 8.50 -13.84
C LYS A 325 15.26 7.96 -14.98
N ILE A 326 16.58 7.85 -14.81
CA ILE A 326 17.49 7.24 -15.80
C ILE A 326 17.07 5.80 -16.09
N SER A 327 16.89 4.97 -15.06
CA SER A 327 16.50 3.56 -15.23
C SER A 327 15.14 3.42 -15.93
N THR A 328 14.19 4.30 -15.61
CA THR A 328 12.88 4.32 -16.28
C THR A 328 13.02 4.75 -17.75
N CYS A 329 13.82 5.78 -18.04
CA CYS A 329 14.08 6.23 -19.42
C CYS A 329 14.82 5.15 -20.23
N GLU A 330 15.80 4.46 -19.65
CA GLU A 330 16.50 3.33 -20.27
C GLU A 330 15.56 2.16 -20.56
N LEU A 331 14.66 1.85 -19.61
CA LEU A 331 13.60 0.88 -19.83
C LEU A 331 12.74 1.33 -21.02
N LEU A 332 12.19 2.56 -21.01
CA LEU A 332 11.34 3.07 -22.08
C LEU A 332 12.03 3.10 -23.46
N LEU A 333 13.33 3.45 -23.51
CA LEU A 333 14.17 3.38 -24.72
C LEU A 333 14.20 1.95 -25.27
N SER A 334 14.38 0.96 -24.41
CA SER A 334 14.36 -0.46 -24.80
C SER A 334 13.00 -0.91 -25.35
N LEU A 335 11.91 -0.19 -25.02
CA LEU A 335 10.55 -0.56 -25.43
C LEU A 335 10.05 0.15 -26.70
N THR A 336 10.56 1.34 -26.99
CA THR A 336 9.95 2.25 -27.99
C THR A 336 10.73 2.40 -29.29
N HIS A 337 11.98 1.92 -29.35
CA HIS A 337 12.87 2.03 -30.53
C HIS A 337 12.99 3.46 -31.12
N THR A 338 12.77 4.50 -30.32
CA THR A 338 12.94 5.90 -30.74
C THR A 338 14.25 6.47 -30.20
N GLU A 339 15.20 6.80 -31.09
CA GLU A 339 16.63 6.78 -30.76
C GLU A 339 17.29 8.12 -30.38
N ALA A 340 16.77 9.29 -30.77
CA ALA A 340 17.56 10.53 -30.62
C ALA A 340 17.21 11.37 -29.37
N ALA A 341 15.92 11.65 -29.15
CA ALA A 341 15.50 12.59 -28.11
C ALA A 341 15.62 12.01 -26.68
N PHE A 342 15.31 10.72 -26.51
CA PHE A 342 15.40 10.05 -25.21
C PHE A 342 16.84 9.78 -24.78
N CYS A 343 17.74 9.45 -25.72
CA CYS A 343 19.17 9.29 -25.42
C CYS A 343 19.76 10.60 -24.87
N LYS A 344 19.39 11.74 -25.46
CA LYS A 344 19.82 13.05 -24.97
C LYS A 344 19.33 13.33 -23.54
N GLU A 345 18.07 13.02 -23.22
CA GLU A 345 17.53 13.21 -21.86
C GLU A 345 18.25 12.31 -20.85
N VAL A 346 18.54 11.04 -21.19
CA VAL A 346 19.28 10.12 -20.33
C VAL A 346 20.69 10.64 -20.04
N ASP A 347 21.40 11.13 -21.05
CA ASP A 347 22.75 11.68 -20.87
C ASP A 347 22.75 12.96 -20.01
N GLU A 348 21.76 13.84 -20.17
CA GLU A 348 21.58 15.02 -19.32
C GLU A 348 21.33 14.64 -17.85
N LEU A 349 20.50 13.62 -17.60
CA LEU A 349 20.23 13.11 -16.25
C LEU A 349 21.48 12.46 -15.63
N ARG A 350 22.26 11.70 -16.40
CA ARG A 350 23.53 11.13 -15.96
C ARG A 350 24.55 12.21 -15.59
N GLY A 351 24.60 13.30 -16.36
CA GLY A 351 25.45 14.46 -16.06
C GLY A 351 25.08 15.12 -14.72
N LYS A 352 23.78 15.33 -14.46
CA LYS A 352 23.29 15.85 -13.17
C LYS A 352 23.60 14.92 -12.00
N LEU A 353 23.42 13.62 -12.21
CA LEU A 353 23.71 12.60 -11.22
C LEU A 353 25.20 12.63 -10.81
N ALA A 354 26.11 12.64 -11.79
CA ALA A 354 27.55 12.69 -11.53
C ALA A 354 27.98 13.95 -10.76
N ALA A 355 27.34 15.09 -11.02
CA ALA A 355 27.62 16.34 -10.32
C ALA A 355 27.19 16.29 -8.83
N LEU A 356 26.04 15.68 -8.54
CA LEU A 356 25.54 15.53 -7.17
C LEU A 356 26.34 14.48 -6.37
N GLU A 357 26.73 13.37 -7.01
CA GLU A 357 27.55 12.32 -6.37
C GLU A 357 28.97 12.81 -6.01
N ALA A 358 29.47 13.86 -6.67
CA ALA A 358 30.76 14.47 -6.37
C ALA A 358 30.75 15.45 -5.16
N ALA A 359 29.56 15.78 -4.61
CA ALA A 359 29.45 16.70 -3.48
C ALA A 359 29.79 16.01 -2.14
N PRO A 360 30.62 16.61 -1.25
CA PRO A 360 31.01 15.99 0.01
C PRO A 360 29.82 15.85 0.98
N ALA A 361 29.54 14.63 1.44
CA ALA A 361 28.46 14.33 2.38
C ALA A 361 28.82 14.74 3.81
N ALA A 362 28.17 15.78 4.34
CA ALA A 362 28.23 16.12 5.76
C ALA A 362 27.11 15.38 6.51
N MET A 363 27.44 14.27 7.16
CA MET A 363 26.52 13.56 8.06
C MET A 363 26.87 13.86 9.52
N THR A 364 26.08 14.73 10.17
CA THR A 364 26.04 14.85 11.62
C THR A 364 24.82 14.11 12.16
N SER A 365 25.04 13.26 13.18
CA SER A 365 23.96 12.54 13.85
C SER A 365 23.16 13.50 14.74
N VAL A 366 21.87 13.64 14.45
CA VAL A 366 20.90 14.39 15.28
C VAL A 366 20.04 13.36 16.03
N PRO A 367 19.68 13.61 17.31
CA PRO A 367 18.78 12.75 18.07
C PRO A 367 17.45 12.47 17.34
N GLY A 368 16.87 11.29 17.58
CA GLY A 368 15.56 10.89 17.04
C GLY A 368 14.43 11.77 17.55
N LEU A 369 13.50 12.16 16.66
CA LEU A 369 12.20 12.69 17.03
C LEU A 369 11.20 11.52 17.04
N PRO A 370 10.22 11.48 17.96
CA PRO A 370 9.12 10.53 17.88
C PRO A 370 8.44 10.60 16.51
N SER A 371 8.09 9.45 15.93
CA SER A 371 7.31 9.44 14.69
C SER A 371 5.93 10.04 14.98
N VAL A 372 5.68 11.22 14.41
CA VAL A 372 4.39 11.93 14.48
C VAL A 372 3.55 11.71 13.23
N GLU A 373 4.04 10.92 12.27
CA GLU A 373 3.39 10.69 10.98
C GLU A 373 2.24 9.67 11.15
N TRP A 374 1.17 10.14 11.77
CA TRP A 374 -0.16 9.60 11.55
C TRP A 374 -0.74 10.30 10.33
N ASP A 375 -0.77 9.60 9.20
CA ASP A 375 -1.29 10.16 7.96
C ASP A 375 -2.58 9.45 7.57
N ALA A 376 -3.68 10.19 7.61
CA ALA A 376 -5.02 9.67 7.33
C ALA A 376 -5.52 10.04 5.93
N SER A 377 -4.69 10.65 5.09
CA SER A 377 -5.12 11.27 3.82
C SER A 377 -4.67 10.43 2.62
N PRO A 378 -5.40 9.36 2.25
CA PRO A 378 -5.06 8.57 1.06
C PRO A 378 -5.07 9.44 -0.21
N GLU A 379 -4.21 9.12 -1.16
CA GLU A 379 -4.11 9.70 -2.48
C GLU A 379 -5.05 8.95 -3.41
N GLY A 380 -6.04 9.67 -3.92
CA GLY A 380 -7.03 9.17 -4.85
C GLY A 380 -8.26 8.56 -4.20
N GLN A 381 -9.33 8.54 -4.97
CA GLN A 381 -10.50 7.74 -4.71
C GLN A 381 -10.51 6.52 -5.64
N ARG A 382 -11.33 5.54 -5.29
CA ARG A 382 -11.66 4.45 -6.19
C ARG A 382 -12.51 5.01 -7.33
N GLU A 383 -12.08 4.76 -8.57
CA GLU A 383 -12.84 5.08 -9.80
C GLU A 383 -13.81 3.98 -10.20
#